data_AF-A0A5N3QYR6-F1
#
_entry.id   AF-A0A5N3QYR6-F1
#
_cell.length_a   1.000
_cell.length_b   1.000
_cell.length_c   1.000
_cell.angle_alpha   90.00
_cell.angle_beta   90.00
_cell.angle_gamma   90.00
#
_symmetry.space_group_name_H-M   'P 1'
#
loop_
_entity.id
_entity.type
_entity.pdbx_description
1 polymer ?
#
loop_
_entity_poly.entity_id
_entity_poly.type
_entity_poly.pdbx_seq_one_letter_code
_entity_poly.pdbx_strand_id
1 'polypeptide(L)'
;MHYRKMTENYIFREFICRLTKEETAELCFKTVRTITGWDEGKPIPPECKRLMRMANGRELSHSEDWKEFKMHHDGLELPTGQLVSAQQVLAGMALLEIQSDLEIKTSARLLKLARAIATLMTNGK
;
A
#
# COMPACT_ATOMS: atom_id res chain seq x y z
N MET A 1 24.62 6.85 33.24
CA MET A 1 24.01 6.63 31.91
C MET A 1 23.17 7.85 31.56
N HIS A 2 23.45 8.52 30.46
CA HIS A 2 22.69 9.69 30.02
C HIS A 2 21.38 9.18 29.39
N TYR A 3 20.32 9.02 30.20
CA TYR A 3 19.02 8.65 29.68
C TYR A 3 18.50 9.78 28.80
N ARG A 4 18.54 9.59 27.48
CA ARG A 4 17.86 10.49 26.54
C ARG A 4 16.37 10.42 26.89
N LYS A 5 15.77 11.55 27.30
CA LYS A 5 14.32 11.63 27.51
C LYS A 5 13.63 11.18 26.22
N MET A 6 13.06 9.97 26.22
CA MET A 6 12.24 9.50 25.11
C MET A 6 10.91 10.23 25.18
N THR A 7 10.76 11.25 24.34
CA THR A 7 9.48 11.93 24.17
C THR A 7 8.64 11.17 23.15
N GLU A 8 7.32 11.34 23.20
CA GLU A 8 6.41 10.76 22.21
C GLU A 8 6.79 11.14 20.78
N ASN A 9 7.28 12.37 20.57
CA ASN A 9 7.71 12.86 19.26
C ASN A 9 8.99 12.18 18.78
N TYR A 10 9.96 11.96 19.67
CA TYR A 10 11.16 11.17 19.34
C TYR A 10 10.76 9.75 18.93
N ILE A 11 9.85 9.12 19.68
CA ILE A 11 9.33 7.80 19.36
C ILE A 11 8.61 7.80 18.01
N PHE A 12 7.79 8.81 17.77
CA PHE A 12 7.03 8.97 16.54
C PHE A 12 7.92 9.14 15.31
N ARG A 13 8.99 9.94 15.39
CA ARG A 13 9.89 10.16 14.25
C ARG A 13 10.78 8.94 14.01
N GLU A 14 11.48 8.48 15.04
CA GLU A 14 12.55 7.48 14.92
C GLU A 14 12.02 6.05 14.80
N PHE A 15 11.04 5.67 15.63
CA PHE A 15 10.58 4.27 15.69
C PHE A 15 9.31 4.04 14.88
N ILE A 16 8.38 4.99 14.95
CA ILE A 16 7.17 4.92 14.13
C ILE A 16 7.57 5.25 12.71
N CYS A 17 7.87 6.51 12.38
CA CYS A 17 8.10 6.94 10.99
C CYS A 17 9.46 6.51 10.41
N ARG A 18 10.41 6.05 11.22
CA ARG A 18 11.74 5.59 10.79
C ARG A 18 12.51 6.61 9.95
N LEU A 19 12.31 7.89 10.27
CA LEU A 19 13.02 8.98 9.61
C LEU A 19 14.11 9.49 10.53
N THR A 20 15.28 9.77 9.99
CA THR A 20 16.35 10.53 10.66
C THR A 20 15.93 12.00 10.85
N LYS A 21 16.70 12.75 11.63
CA LYS A 21 16.39 14.18 11.83
C LYS A 21 16.57 14.98 10.56
N GLU A 22 17.54 14.59 9.74
CA GLU A 22 17.92 15.20 8.48
C GLU A 22 16.83 14.95 7.43
N GLU A 23 16.40 13.70 7.25
CA GLU A 23 15.28 13.35 6.35
C GLU A 23 13.99 14.05 6.77
N THR A 24 13.70 14.10 8.08
CA THR A 24 12.51 14.79 8.59
C THR A 24 12.58 16.31 8.34
N ALA A 25 13.77 16.90 8.47
CA ALA A 25 13.99 18.32 8.22
C ALA A 25 13.76 18.67 6.75
N GLU A 26 14.29 17.86 5.84
CA GLU A 26 14.08 17.99 4.41
C GLU A 26 12.59 17.82 4.05
N LEU A 27 11.98 16.73 4.51
CA LEU A 27 10.58 16.40 4.25
C LEU A 27 9.60 17.50 4.72
N CYS A 28 9.86 18.07 5.89
CA CYS A 28 8.98 19.08 6.49
C CYS A 28 9.35 20.52 6.13
N PHE A 29 10.37 20.73 5.29
CA PHE A 29 10.94 22.04 4.98
C PHE A 29 11.30 22.84 6.25
N LYS A 30 11.94 22.18 7.23
CA LYS A 30 12.38 22.77 8.51
C LYS A 30 13.88 22.57 8.73
N THR A 31 14.41 23.19 9.78
CA THR A 31 15.80 23.00 10.19
C THR A 31 15.93 21.79 11.13
N VAL A 32 17.10 21.14 11.13
CA VAL A 32 17.43 20.04 12.08
C VAL A 32 17.29 20.50 13.55
N ARG A 33 17.51 21.79 13.83
CA ARG A 33 17.28 22.37 15.16
C ARG A 33 15.80 22.37 15.54
N THR A 34 14.90 22.66 14.60
CA THR A 34 13.46 22.56 14.78
C THR A 34 13.05 21.13 15.08
N ILE A 35 13.57 20.15 14.32
CA ILE A 35 13.29 18.72 14.53
C ILE A 35 13.82 18.25 15.89
N THR A 36 15.01 18.70 16.29
CA THR A 36 15.57 18.38 17.62
C THR A 36 14.69 18.95 18.73
N GLY A 37 14.14 20.14 18.56
CA GLY A 37 13.16 20.69 19.51
C GLY A 37 11.86 19.88 19.57
N TRP A 38 11.41 19.29 18.47
CA TRP A 38 10.27 18.37 18.47
C TRP A 38 10.57 17.08 19.23
N ASP A 39 11.73 16.47 19.00
CA ASP A 39 12.23 15.32 19.74
C ASP A 39 12.40 15.61 21.24
N GLU A 40 12.58 16.87 21.64
CA GLU A 40 12.63 17.31 23.03
C GLU A 40 11.25 17.56 23.66
N GLY A 41 10.17 17.43 22.87
CA GLY A 41 8.78 17.50 23.34
C GLY A 41 8.00 18.72 22.83
N LYS A 42 8.59 19.58 21.99
CA LYS A 42 7.81 20.66 21.34
C LYS A 42 6.79 20.07 20.36
N PRO A 43 5.60 20.66 20.23
CA PRO A 43 4.58 20.13 19.33
C PRO A 43 5.07 20.10 17.87
N ILE A 44 4.87 18.96 17.21
CA ILE A 44 5.05 18.82 15.76
C ILE A 44 3.78 19.33 15.07
N PRO A 45 3.87 20.25 14.09
CA PRO A 45 2.72 20.67 13.29
C PRO A 45 1.98 19.49 12.67
N PRO A 46 0.64 19.50 12.61
CA PRO A 46 -0.14 18.39 12.10
C PRO A 46 0.21 18.03 10.64
N GLU A 47 0.55 19.03 9.82
CA GLU A 47 0.98 18.86 8.44
C GLU A 47 2.29 18.07 8.36
N CYS A 48 3.25 18.40 9.24
CA CYS A 48 4.53 17.69 9.32
C CYS A 48 4.35 16.25 9.81
N LYS A 49 3.46 16.01 10.80
CA LYS A 49 3.10 14.63 11.21
C LYS A 49 2.50 13.83 10.05
N ARG A 50 1.68 14.47 9.21
CA ARG A 50 1.08 13.83 8.04
C ARG A 50 2.12 13.48 6.99
N LEU A 51 2.99 14.43 6.64
CA LEU A 51 4.09 14.20 5.69
C LEU A 51 4.98 13.04 6.13
N MET A 52 5.35 12.97 7.42
CA MET A 52 6.14 11.86 7.96
C MET A 52 5.44 10.51 7.83
N ARG A 53 4.11 10.45 7.98
CA ARG A 53 3.35 9.20 7.77
C ARG A 53 3.29 8.80 6.30
N MET A 54 3.05 9.77 5.41
CA MET A 54 3.00 9.55 3.96
C MET A 54 4.35 9.09 3.41
N ALA A 55 5.45 9.72 3.84
CA ALA A 55 6.81 9.35 3.42
C ALA A 55 7.17 7.91 3.80
N ASN A 56 6.69 7.43 4.95
CA ASN A 56 6.88 6.05 5.39
C ASN A 56 5.78 5.09 4.88
N GLY A 57 4.96 5.52 3.90
CA GLY A 57 3.89 4.72 3.29
C GLY A 57 2.66 4.46 4.18
N ARG A 58 2.63 4.94 5.42
CA ARG A 58 1.52 4.63 6.34
C ARG A 58 0.18 5.24 5.96
N GLU A 59 0.16 6.23 5.08
CA GLU A 59 -1.05 6.89 4.57
C GLU A 59 -0.98 6.90 3.03
N LEU A 60 -1.92 6.21 2.37
CA LEU A 60 -1.92 5.99 0.92
C LEU A 60 -2.59 7.12 0.13
N SER A 61 -3.71 7.63 0.62
CA SER A 61 -4.46 8.70 -0.02
C SER A 61 -5.39 9.38 0.99
N HIS A 62 -5.88 10.57 0.63
CA HIS A 62 -6.87 11.33 1.40
C HIS A 62 -8.31 11.04 0.94
N SER A 63 -8.50 10.24 -0.12
CA SER A 63 -9.84 9.80 -0.53
C SER A 63 -10.44 8.86 0.51
N GLU A 64 -11.75 8.95 0.72
CA GLU A 64 -12.49 8.04 1.61
C GLU A 64 -12.39 6.58 1.14
N ASP A 65 -12.17 6.32 -0.17
CA ASP A 65 -11.98 4.96 -0.71
C ASP A 65 -10.72 4.26 -0.16
N TRP A 66 -9.74 5.05 0.26
CA TRP A 66 -8.46 4.58 0.80
C TRP A 66 -8.40 4.73 2.33
N LYS A 67 -9.52 5.07 2.96
CA LYS A 67 -9.61 5.17 4.41
C LYS A 67 -9.29 3.81 5.04
N GLU A 68 -8.50 3.83 6.10
CA GLU A 68 -8.03 2.64 6.83
C GLU A 68 -7.07 1.71 6.07
N PHE A 69 -6.81 1.96 4.79
CA PHE A 69 -5.71 1.31 4.10
C PHE A 69 -4.38 1.88 4.57
N LYS A 70 -3.42 1.00 4.85
CA LYS A 70 -2.06 1.40 5.28
C LYS A 70 -1.03 0.63 4.49
N MET A 71 0.01 1.30 3.99
CA MET A 71 1.16 0.57 3.46
C MET A 71 2.06 0.16 4.62
N HIS A 72 2.32 -1.14 4.72
CA HIS A 72 3.47 -1.67 5.45
C HIS A 72 4.59 -1.93 4.47
N HIS A 73 5.79 -2.09 5.03
CA HIS A 73 7.01 -2.31 4.26
C HIS A 73 6.88 -3.47 3.25
N ASP A 74 6.14 -4.52 3.64
CA ASP A 74 6.06 -5.78 2.88
C ASP A 74 4.67 -6.03 2.27
N GLY A 75 3.72 -5.09 2.43
CA GLY A 75 2.36 -5.30 1.94
C GLY A 75 1.37 -4.20 2.28
N LEU A 76 0.19 -4.28 1.67
CA LEU A 76 -0.94 -3.38 1.86
C LEU A 76 -1.85 -3.94 2.96
N GLU A 77 -2.00 -3.24 4.09
CA GLU A 77 -3.03 -3.55 5.10
C GLU A 77 -4.38 -3.01 4.59
N LEU A 78 -5.35 -3.92 4.50
CA LEU A 78 -6.75 -3.61 4.19
C LEU A 78 -7.49 -3.09 5.43
N PRO A 79 -8.67 -2.47 5.28
CA PRO A 79 -9.53 -2.06 6.42
C PRO A 79 -9.90 -3.22 7.37
N THR A 80 -9.86 -4.45 6.87
CA THR A 80 -10.06 -5.67 7.67
C THR A 80 -8.87 -6.01 8.59
N GLY A 81 -7.76 -5.27 8.48
CA GLY A 81 -6.49 -5.56 9.14
C GLY A 81 -5.66 -6.65 8.45
N GLN A 82 -6.14 -7.20 7.33
CA GLN A 82 -5.41 -8.20 6.56
C GLN A 82 -4.28 -7.56 5.75
N LEU A 83 -3.09 -8.16 5.79
CA LEU A 83 -1.97 -7.77 4.94
C LEU A 83 -2.03 -8.49 3.58
N VAL A 84 -1.89 -7.74 2.50
CA VAL A 84 -1.91 -8.25 1.13
C VAL A 84 -0.58 -7.97 0.46
N SER A 85 0.04 -9.00 -0.11
CA SER A 85 1.29 -8.86 -0.86
C SER A 85 1.06 -8.25 -2.26
N ALA A 86 2.12 -7.71 -2.86
CA ALA A 86 2.05 -7.20 -4.24
C ALA A 86 1.51 -8.24 -5.23
N GLN A 87 1.88 -9.52 -5.08
CA GLN A 87 1.38 -10.60 -5.94
C GLN A 87 -0.12 -10.85 -5.75
N GLN A 88 -0.63 -10.76 -4.52
CA GLN A 88 -2.05 -10.93 -4.25
C GLN A 88 -2.87 -9.75 -4.82
N VAL A 89 -2.33 -8.53 -4.79
CA VAL A 89 -2.95 -7.38 -5.47
C VAL A 89 -3.02 -7.62 -6.98
N LEU A 90 -1.91 -8.04 -7.60
CA LEU A 90 -1.87 -8.37 -9.03
C LEU A 90 -2.85 -9.48 -9.40
N ALA A 91 -2.91 -10.55 -8.59
CA ALA A 91 -3.86 -11.65 -8.79
C ALA A 91 -5.31 -11.17 -8.68
N GLY A 92 -5.62 -10.30 -7.72
CA GLY A 92 -6.94 -9.69 -7.59
C GLY A 92 -7.34 -8.88 -8.82
N MET A 93 -6.44 -8.04 -9.34
CA MET A 93 -6.69 -7.30 -10.58
C MET A 93 -6.90 -8.24 -11.77
N ALA A 94 -6.05 -9.25 -11.94
CA ALA A 94 -6.18 -10.22 -13.02
C ALA A 94 -7.52 -10.98 -12.94
N LEU A 95 -7.97 -11.36 -11.75
CA LEU A 95 -9.27 -12.03 -11.56
C LEU A 95 -10.46 -11.12 -11.91
N LEU A 96 -10.37 -9.83 -11.58
CA LEU A 96 -11.37 -8.84 -11.97
C LEU A 96 -11.39 -8.62 -13.50
N GLU A 97 -10.23 -8.66 -14.14
CA GLU A 97 -10.10 -8.58 -15.60
C GLU A 97 -10.63 -9.85 -16.31
N ILE A 98 -10.37 -11.03 -15.75
CA ILE A 98 -10.82 -12.34 -16.27
C ILE A 98 -12.36 -12.44 -16.28
N GLN A 99 -13.05 -11.75 -15.37
CA GLN A 99 -14.51 -11.66 -15.40
C GLN A 99 -15.05 -10.77 -16.52
N SER A 100 -14.22 -10.28 -17.45
CA SER A 100 -14.72 -9.54 -18.60
C SER A 100 -15.63 -10.42 -19.47
N ASP A 101 -16.81 -9.90 -19.81
CA ASP A 101 -17.76 -10.52 -20.75
C ASP A 101 -17.11 -11.05 -22.04
N LEU A 102 -16.02 -10.41 -22.44
CA LEU A 102 -15.23 -10.78 -23.61
C LEU A 102 -14.59 -12.16 -23.45
N GLU A 103 -13.99 -12.47 -22.30
CA GLU A 103 -13.39 -13.78 -22.05
C GLU A 103 -14.45 -14.89 -21.97
N ILE A 104 -15.60 -14.62 -21.33
CA ILE A 104 -16.72 -15.58 -21.28
C ILE A 104 -17.22 -15.88 -22.69
N LYS A 105 -17.45 -14.85 -23.52
CA LYS A 105 -17.89 -14.99 -24.91
C LYS A 105 -16.87 -15.75 -25.74
N THR A 106 -15.58 -15.46 -25.57
CA THR A 106 -14.49 -16.09 -26.32
C THR A 106 -14.35 -17.56 -25.93
N SER A 107 -14.34 -17.86 -24.63
CA SER A 107 -14.26 -19.22 -24.08
C SER A 107 -15.44 -20.08 -24.52
N ALA A 108 -16.67 -19.53 -24.51
CA ALA A 108 -17.86 -20.23 -25.01
C ALA A 108 -17.75 -20.56 -26.50
N ARG A 109 -17.17 -19.65 -27.30
CA ARG A 109 -16.97 -19.84 -28.74
C ARG A 109 -15.90 -20.89 -29.02
N LEU A 110 -14.79 -20.87 -28.29
CA LEU A 110 -13.72 -21.86 -28.36
C LEU A 110 -14.24 -23.26 -28.01
N LEU A 111 -15.04 -23.39 -26.94
CA LEU A 111 -15.65 -24.66 -26.55
C LEU A 111 -16.62 -25.19 -27.63
N LYS A 112 -17.41 -24.31 -28.26
CA LYS A 112 -18.28 -24.69 -29.38
C LYS A 112 -17.47 -25.23 -30.56
N LEU A 113 -16.41 -24.54 -30.96
CA LEU A 113 -15.54 -24.96 -32.06
C LEU A 113 -14.83 -26.29 -31.74
N ALA A 114 -14.29 -26.43 -30.53
CA ALA A 114 -13.64 -27.66 -30.09
C ALA A 114 -14.59 -28.87 -30.13
N ARG A 115 -15.85 -28.71 -29.68
CA ARG A 115 -16.88 -29.75 -29.77
C ARG A 115 -17.23 -30.11 -31.20
N ALA A 116 -17.34 -29.13 -32.10
CA ALA A 116 -17.61 -29.35 -33.52
C ALA A 116 -16.46 -30.12 -34.20
N ILE A 117 -15.21 -29.73 -33.93
CA ILE A 117 -14.03 -30.45 -34.42
C ILE A 117 -14.03 -31.89 -33.90
N ALA A 118 -14.29 -32.09 -32.60
CA ALA A 118 -14.36 -33.44 -32.03
C ALA A 118 -15.44 -34.30 -32.70
N THR A 119 -16.63 -33.74 -33.00
CA THR A 119 -17.70 -34.48 -33.69
C THR A 119 -17.32 -34.84 -35.12
N LEU A 120 -16.65 -33.93 -35.84
CA LEU A 120 -16.14 -34.22 -37.19
C LEU A 120 -15.08 -35.33 -37.15
N MET A 121 -14.20 -35.31 -36.15
CA MET A 121 -13.17 -36.33 -35.98
C MET A 121 -13.74 -37.70 -35.56
N THR A 122 -14.85 -37.75 -34.83
CA THR A 122 -15.50 -39.01 -34.45
C THR A 122 -16.39 -39.58 -35.56
N ASN A 123 -17.03 -38.73 -36.36
CA ASN A 123 -17.93 -39.17 -37.45
C ASN A 123 -17.20 -39.50 -38.76
N GLY A 124 -15.89 -39.20 -38.85
CA GLY A 124 -15.03 -39.53 -39.99
C GLY A 124 -14.28 -40.86 -39.87
N LYS A 125 -14.58 -41.68 -38.85
CA LYS A 125 -14.13 -43.07 -38.70
C LYS A 125 -15.29 -44.02 -38.96
#